data_AF-A0AAX2GWE2-F1
#
_entry.id   AF-A0AAX2GWE2-F1
#
_cell.length_a   1.000
_cell.length_b   1.000
_cell.length_c   1.000
_cell.angle_alpha   90.00
_cell.angle_beta   90.00
_cell.angle_gamma   90.00
#
_symmetry.space_group_name_H-M   'P 1'
#
loop_
_entity.id
_entity.type
_entity.pdbx_description
1 polymer ?
#
loop_
_entity_poly.entity_id
_entity_poly.type
_entity_poly.pdbx_seq_one_letter_code
_entity_poly.pdbx_strand_id
1 'polypeptide(L)'
;MAILKYFKGEDLLQLIAYLQTLPQNSFYIYRLKECLRITLLQLNKKKQNYSSFFNILKNGFLGEDPQEIMFTGQVGTPYGSYTVFPEIRAFFQHNLTRLLSIADRNSIGKKELSTVYFLLEISQIIADRSELRRNEEGMPNAKELYIPSLNAINKEKDRIFFTYNEIKNLITKYNLSEDKFKQFVLSLKK
;
A
#
# COMPACT_ATOMS: atom_id res chain seq x y z
N MET A 1 1.76 2.79 21.32
CA MET A 1 0.77 1.67 21.26
C MET A 1 -0.61 1.97 21.85
N ALA A 2 -0.75 2.74 22.95
CA ALA A 2 -2.06 2.98 23.59
C ALA A 2 -3.14 3.56 22.64
N ILE A 3 -2.72 4.39 21.67
CA ILE A 3 -3.61 5.04 20.71
C ILE A 3 -4.33 4.06 19.76
N LEU A 4 -3.73 2.89 19.48
CA LEU A 4 -4.29 1.90 18.56
C LEU A 4 -5.56 1.24 19.12
N LYS A 5 -5.77 1.27 20.45
CA LYS A 5 -6.97 0.72 21.09
C LYS A 5 -8.25 1.49 20.73
N TYR A 6 -8.11 2.72 20.23
CA TYR A 6 -9.24 3.55 19.80
C TYR A 6 -9.70 3.25 18.38
N PHE A 7 -8.90 2.52 17.59
CA PHE A 7 -9.22 2.16 16.21
C PHE A 7 -9.77 0.73 16.14
N LYS A 8 -10.88 0.53 15.42
CA LYS A 8 -11.51 -0.78 15.23
C LYS A 8 -12.05 -0.91 13.81
N GLY A 9 -12.16 -2.15 13.32
CA GLY A 9 -12.75 -2.42 12.01
C GLY A 9 -12.08 -1.64 10.89
N GLU A 10 -12.87 -0.85 10.15
CA GLU A 10 -12.40 -0.03 9.03
C GLU A 10 -11.35 0.99 9.44
N ASP A 11 -11.54 1.69 10.56
CA ASP A 11 -10.60 2.72 11.03
C ASP A 11 -9.21 2.13 11.32
N LEU A 12 -9.17 0.88 11.81
CA LEU A 12 -7.91 0.18 12.03
C LEU A 12 -7.25 -0.24 10.71
N LEU A 13 -8.04 -0.68 9.73
CA LEU A 13 -7.55 -1.03 8.40
C LEU A 13 -6.93 0.21 7.73
N GLN A 14 -7.64 1.32 7.79
CA GLN A 14 -7.24 2.62 7.29
C GLN A 14 -5.92 3.10 7.92
N LEU A 15 -5.83 3.02 9.25
CA LEU A 15 -4.62 3.39 9.96
C LEU A 15 -3.43 2.52 9.54
N ILE A 16 -3.61 1.20 9.47
CA ILE A 16 -2.51 0.29 9.12
C ILE A 16 -2.08 0.46 7.67
N ALA A 17 -3.01 0.73 6.75
CA ALA A 17 -2.67 1.10 5.37
C ALA A 17 -1.82 2.38 5.33
N TYR A 18 -2.20 3.39 6.12
CA TYR A 18 -1.45 4.66 6.20
C TYR A 18 -0.05 4.47 6.79
N LEU A 19 0.09 3.68 7.86
CA LEU A 19 1.39 3.44 8.48
C LEU A 19 2.39 2.77 7.53
N GLN A 20 1.93 2.01 6.53
CA GLN A 20 2.77 1.37 5.52
C GLN A 20 3.34 2.36 4.50
N THR A 21 2.75 3.55 4.36
CA THR A 21 3.22 4.58 3.43
C THR A 21 4.17 5.59 4.08
N LEU A 22 4.57 5.36 5.34
CA LEU A 22 5.50 6.21 6.09
C LEU A 22 6.93 5.66 6.00
N PRO A 23 7.92 6.45 5.51
CA PRO A 23 9.32 6.03 5.47
C PRO A 23 9.88 5.61 6.84
N GLN A 24 9.38 6.23 7.91
CA GLN A 24 9.73 5.91 9.30
C GLN A 24 9.41 4.45 9.67
N ASN A 25 8.45 3.85 8.97
CA ASN A 25 7.98 2.49 9.21
C ASN A 25 8.50 1.49 8.17
N SER A 26 9.41 1.88 7.28
CA SER A 26 9.93 0.99 6.23
C SER A 26 10.51 -0.31 6.80
N PHE A 27 11.20 -0.23 7.94
CA PHE A 27 11.74 -1.38 8.65
C PHE A 27 10.65 -2.35 9.15
N TYR A 28 9.45 -1.84 9.45
CA TYR A 28 8.34 -2.59 10.04
C TYR A 28 7.27 -3.01 9.02
N ILE A 29 7.56 -2.93 7.72
CA ILE A 29 6.53 -3.13 6.70
C ILE A 29 5.95 -4.56 6.71
N TYR A 30 6.73 -5.59 7.06
CA TYR A 30 6.22 -6.97 7.12
C TYR A 30 5.23 -7.18 8.27
N ARG A 31 5.55 -6.76 9.50
CA ARG A 31 4.57 -6.81 10.60
C ARG A 31 3.33 -5.96 10.31
N LEU A 32 3.48 -4.80 9.67
CA LEU A 32 2.33 -3.97 9.28
C LEU A 32 1.44 -4.66 8.26
N LYS A 33 2.00 -5.40 7.30
CA LYS A 33 1.24 -6.24 6.36
C LYS A 33 0.51 -7.37 7.05
N GLU A 34 1.16 -8.07 7.98
CA GLU A 34 0.50 -9.12 8.74
C GLU A 34 -0.64 -8.56 9.60
N CYS A 35 -0.44 -7.38 10.20
CA CYS A 35 -1.49 -6.63 10.88
C CYS A 35 -2.64 -6.24 9.94
N LEU A 36 -2.36 -5.79 8.71
CA LEU A 36 -3.37 -5.50 7.70
C LEU A 36 -4.17 -6.77 7.37
N ARG A 37 -3.48 -7.88 7.09
CA ARG A 37 -4.11 -9.19 6.78
C ARG A 37 -4.99 -9.67 7.92
N ILE A 38 -4.54 -9.57 9.17
CA ILE A 38 -5.35 -9.97 10.34
C ILE A 38 -6.57 -9.07 10.48
N THR A 39 -6.40 -7.75 10.28
CA THR A 39 -7.52 -6.79 10.34
C THR A 39 -8.57 -7.11 9.28
N LEU A 40 -8.14 -7.44 8.05
CA LEU A 40 -9.01 -7.92 6.97
C LEU A 40 -9.77 -9.20 7.34
N LEU A 41 -9.10 -10.19 7.92
CA LEU A 41 -9.74 -11.45 8.33
C LEU A 41 -10.70 -11.28 9.51
N GLN A 42 -10.57 -10.22 10.28
CA GLN A 42 -11.38 -9.93 11.46
C GLN A 42 -12.51 -8.93 11.20
N LEU A 43 -12.49 -8.22 10.08
CA LEU A 43 -13.42 -7.14 9.76
C LEU A 43 -14.91 -7.54 9.86
N ASN A 44 -15.25 -8.76 9.44
CA ASN A 44 -16.63 -9.28 9.48
C ASN A 44 -16.93 -10.16 10.70
N LYS A 45 -16.02 -10.26 11.69
CA LYS A 45 -16.19 -11.12 12.86
C LYS A 45 -16.85 -10.36 14.01
N LYS A 46 -17.85 -10.99 14.65
CA LYS A 46 -18.56 -10.44 15.84
C LYS A 46 -17.64 -10.18 17.04
N LYS A 47 -16.52 -10.91 17.15
CA LYS A 47 -15.46 -10.69 18.16
C LYS A 47 -14.12 -10.56 17.46
N GLN A 48 -13.50 -9.39 17.60
CA GLN A 48 -12.14 -9.13 17.12
C GLN A 48 -11.15 -9.49 18.23
N ASN A 49 -10.13 -10.28 17.91
CA ASN A 49 -9.07 -10.62 18.85
C ASN A 49 -7.84 -9.78 18.52
N TYR A 50 -7.70 -8.66 19.24
CA TYR A 50 -6.58 -7.75 19.06
C TYR A 50 -5.31 -8.18 19.80
N SER A 51 -5.34 -9.22 20.65
CA SER A 51 -4.13 -9.64 21.38
C SER A 51 -3.03 -10.11 20.42
N SER A 52 -3.41 -10.86 19.38
CA SER A 52 -2.49 -11.29 18.32
C SER A 52 -1.97 -10.11 17.50
N PHE A 53 -2.83 -9.13 17.22
CA PHE A 53 -2.46 -7.89 16.52
C PHE A 53 -1.40 -7.10 17.29
N PHE A 54 -1.64 -6.84 18.58
CA PHE A 54 -0.67 -6.13 19.43
C PHE A 54 0.63 -6.90 19.61
N ASN A 55 0.54 -8.24 19.69
CA ASN A 55 1.71 -9.09 19.76
C ASN A 55 2.58 -8.97 18.50
N ILE A 56 1.98 -8.99 17.31
CA ILE A 56 2.73 -8.86 16.05
C ILE A 56 3.37 -7.48 15.91
N LEU A 57 2.65 -6.40 16.27
CA LEU A 57 3.24 -5.06 16.24
C LEU A 57 4.45 -4.94 17.18
N LYS A 58 4.37 -5.55 18.37
CA LYS A 58 5.42 -5.45 19.39
C LYS A 58 6.60 -6.37 19.11
N ASN A 59 6.30 -7.64 18.85
CA ASN A 59 7.27 -8.75 18.86
C ASN A 59 7.55 -9.32 17.46
N GLY A 60 6.91 -8.78 16.42
CA GLY A 60 7.01 -9.30 15.05
C GLY A 60 6.22 -10.59 14.83
N PHE A 61 6.27 -11.10 13.59
CA PHE A 61 5.65 -12.39 13.21
C PHE A 61 6.68 -13.52 13.06
N LEU A 62 7.94 -13.21 12.70
CA LEU A 62 9.02 -14.19 12.45
C LEU A 62 10.36 -13.85 13.17
N GLY A 63 10.34 -13.00 14.20
CA GLY A 63 11.54 -12.53 14.91
C GLY A 63 11.92 -11.10 14.50
N GLU A 64 12.60 -10.93 13.37
CA GLU A 64 12.97 -9.62 12.81
C GLU A 64 12.38 -9.43 11.41
N ASP A 65 11.97 -8.20 11.11
CA ASP A 65 11.51 -7.85 9.78
C ASP A 65 12.74 -7.75 8.86
N PRO A 66 12.73 -8.39 7.67
CA PRO A 66 13.85 -8.32 6.75
C PRO A 66 14.09 -6.85 6.34
N GLN A 67 15.32 -6.38 6.58
CA GLN A 67 15.69 -4.98 6.39
C GLN A 67 15.89 -4.67 4.90
N GLU A 68 14.99 -3.89 4.32
CA GLU A 68 15.19 -3.28 2.99
C GLU A 68 15.64 -1.83 3.18
N ILE A 69 16.68 -1.41 2.45
CA ILE A 69 17.16 -0.02 2.45
C ILE A 69 16.18 0.86 1.68
N MET A 70 15.61 0.34 0.59
CA MET A 70 14.74 1.08 -0.32
C MET A 70 13.30 1.03 0.19
N PHE A 71 12.72 2.19 0.49
CA PHE A 71 11.32 2.31 0.88
C PHE A 71 10.40 2.45 -0.33
N THR A 72 10.81 3.25 -1.32
CA THR A 72 10.16 3.30 -2.62
C THR A 72 11.09 2.75 -3.70
N GLY A 73 10.47 2.31 -4.79
CA GLY A 73 11.15 1.80 -5.96
C GLY A 73 10.47 2.34 -7.22
N GLN A 74 10.86 1.79 -8.35
CA GLN A 74 10.40 2.25 -9.65
C GLN A 74 9.97 1.08 -10.53
N VAL A 75 8.84 1.28 -11.21
CA VAL A 75 8.46 0.48 -12.38
C VAL A 75 8.64 1.35 -13.62
N GLY A 76 9.57 0.95 -14.48
CA GLY A 76 9.77 1.57 -15.78
C GLY A 76 8.76 1.04 -16.79
N THR A 77 8.21 1.94 -17.61
CA THR A 77 7.29 1.59 -18.70
C THR A 77 7.69 2.37 -19.95
N PRO A 78 7.27 1.94 -21.15
CA PRO A 78 7.46 2.71 -22.38
C PRO A 78 6.86 4.13 -22.34
N TYR A 79 5.88 4.35 -21.45
CA TYR A 79 5.14 5.61 -21.35
C TYR A 79 5.56 6.48 -20.16
N GLY A 80 6.63 6.11 -19.45
CA GLY A 80 7.09 6.80 -18.26
C GLY A 80 7.33 5.84 -17.09
N SER A 81 7.69 6.43 -15.95
CA SER A 81 8.06 5.67 -14.75
C SER A 81 7.13 5.98 -13.60
N TYR A 82 6.77 4.94 -12.87
CA TYR A 82 5.88 5.01 -11.71
C TYR A 82 6.64 4.66 -10.45
N THR A 83 6.38 5.43 -9.39
CA THR A 83 6.90 5.20 -8.04
C THR A 83 6.03 4.14 -7.38
N VAL A 84 6.68 3.09 -6.90
CA VAL A 84 6.03 1.96 -6.26
C VAL A 84 6.59 1.74 -4.86
N PHE A 85 5.83 1.02 -4.04
CA PHE A 85 6.25 0.57 -2.73
C PHE A 85 6.73 -0.89 -2.87
N PRO A 86 8.03 -1.11 -3.16
CA PRO A 86 8.57 -2.45 -3.32
C PRO A 86 8.40 -3.20 -2.00
N GLU A 87 7.69 -4.31 -2.07
CA GLU A 87 7.59 -5.21 -0.94
C GLU A 87 8.95 -5.82 -0.60
N ILE A 88 9.14 -6.21 0.66
CA ILE A 88 10.36 -6.92 1.06
C ILE A 88 10.48 -8.26 0.32
N ARG A 89 11.71 -8.63 -0.07
CA ARG A 89 12.12 -9.93 -0.66
C ARG A 89 11.67 -10.19 -2.08
N ALA A 90 11.05 -9.24 -2.76
CA ALA A 90 10.71 -9.45 -4.15
C ALA A 90 10.94 -8.18 -4.97
N PHE A 91 12.01 -8.22 -5.76
CA PHE A 91 12.29 -7.30 -6.86
C PHE A 91 11.24 -7.38 -7.99
N PHE A 92 9.96 -7.60 -7.65
CA PHE A 92 8.84 -7.74 -8.58
C PHE A 92 8.68 -6.48 -9.44
N GLN A 93 9.04 -5.31 -8.93
CA GLN A 93 9.06 -4.06 -9.71
C GLN A 93 10.01 -4.14 -10.93
N HIS A 94 11.16 -4.79 -10.78
CA HIS A 94 12.11 -4.97 -11.88
C HIS A 94 11.61 -6.02 -12.87
N ASN A 95 10.99 -7.09 -12.38
CA ASN A 95 10.35 -8.08 -13.25
C ASN A 95 9.16 -7.47 -14.01
N LEU A 96 8.34 -6.65 -13.36
CA LEU A 96 7.24 -5.94 -14.00
C LEU A 96 7.75 -4.97 -15.07
N THR A 97 8.82 -4.22 -14.79
CA THR A 97 9.48 -3.36 -15.78
C THR A 97 9.91 -4.16 -17.02
N ARG A 98 10.53 -5.34 -16.82
CA ARG A 98 10.94 -6.23 -17.92
C ARG A 98 9.73 -6.75 -18.71
N LEU A 99 8.67 -7.18 -18.02
CA LEU A 99 7.45 -7.67 -18.65
C LEU A 99 6.76 -6.59 -19.48
N LEU A 100 6.71 -5.35 -18.99
CA LEU A 100 6.14 -4.23 -19.73
C LEU A 100 6.97 -3.86 -20.97
N SER A 101 8.31 -3.96 -20.87
CA SER A 101 9.20 -3.78 -22.02
C SER A 101 9.02 -4.87 -23.07
N ILE A 102 8.82 -6.13 -22.66
CA ILE A 102 8.51 -7.24 -23.57
C ILE A 102 7.14 -7.04 -24.22
N ALA A 103 6.13 -6.63 -23.45
CA ALA A 103 4.78 -6.38 -23.95
C ALA A 103 4.78 -5.31 -25.05
N ASP A 104 5.51 -4.21 -24.83
CA ASP A 104 5.70 -3.14 -25.81
C ASP A 104 6.30 -3.63 -27.13
N ARG A 105 7.38 -4.44 -27.04
CA ARG A 105 8.02 -5.05 -28.21
C ARG A 105 7.10 -6.01 -28.97
N ASN A 106 6.10 -6.57 -28.31
CA ASN A 106 5.09 -7.44 -28.91
C ASN A 106 3.81 -6.68 -29.29
N SER A 107 3.86 -5.33 -29.36
CA SER A 107 2.72 -4.47 -29.70
C SER A 107 1.51 -4.64 -28.78
N ILE A 108 1.73 -5.08 -27.53
CA ILE A 108 0.68 -5.11 -26.50
C ILE A 108 0.62 -3.70 -25.90
N GLY A 109 -0.40 -2.96 -26.31
CA GLY A 109 -0.57 -1.55 -25.98
C GLY A 109 -1.03 -1.29 -24.54
N LYS A 110 -1.06 0.01 -24.22
CA LYS A 110 -1.57 0.52 -22.93
C LYS A 110 -3.03 0.13 -22.65
N LYS A 111 -3.84 -0.07 -23.70
CA LYS A 111 -5.26 -0.42 -23.58
C LYS A 111 -5.44 -1.85 -23.04
N GLU A 112 -4.66 -2.79 -23.58
CA GLU A 112 -4.60 -4.19 -23.17
C GLU A 112 -4.10 -4.33 -21.73
N LEU A 113 -3.18 -3.46 -21.33
CA LEU A 113 -2.56 -3.40 -20.00
C LEU A 113 -3.22 -2.39 -19.06
N SER A 114 -4.45 -1.94 -19.36
CA SER A 114 -5.18 -0.90 -18.63
C SER A 114 -5.20 -1.12 -17.11
N THR A 115 -5.44 -2.35 -16.66
CA THR A 115 -5.44 -2.71 -15.22
C THR A 115 -4.07 -2.47 -14.58
N VAL A 116 -2.98 -2.82 -15.26
CA VAL A 116 -1.62 -2.65 -14.74
C VAL A 116 -1.31 -1.17 -14.57
N TYR A 117 -1.57 -0.37 -15.60
CA TYR A 117 -1.33 1.07 -15.54
C TYR A 117 -2.23 1.78 -14.52
N PHE A 118 -3.48 1.32 -14.35
CA PHE A 118 -4.36 1.82 -13.30
C PHE A 118 -3.79 1.59 -11.90
N LEU A 119 -3.30 0.37 -11.59
CA LEU A 119 -2.70 0.06 -10.29
C LEU A 119 -1.38 0.84 -10.06
N LEU A 120 -0.58 1.00 -11.11
CA LEU A 120 0.63 1.83 -11.07
C LEU A 120 0.30 3.31 -10.80
N GLU A 121 -0.77 3.83 -11.39
CA GLU A 121 -1.22 5.20 -11.15
C GLU A 121 -1.70 5.40 -9.71
N ILE A 122 -2.45 4.45 -9.13
CA ILE A 122 -2.83 4.52 -7.71
C ILE A 122 -1.58 4.62 -6.83
N SER A 123 -0.58 3.77 -7.08
CA SER A 123 0.68 3.79 -6.35
C SER A 123 1.40 5.13 -6.50
N GLN A 124 1.47 5.67 -7.72
CA GLN A 124 2.09 6.96 -7.99
C GLN A 124 1.37 8.10 -7.29
N ILE A 125 0.03 8.13 -7.30
CA ILE A 125 -0.76 9.16 -6.60
C ILE A 125 -0.49 9.14 -5.10
N ILE A 126 -0.43 7.95 -4.49
CA ILE A 126 -0.10 7.81 -3.06
C ILE A 126 1.31 8.35 -2.79
N ALA A 127 2.28 8.03 -3.65
CA ALA A 127 3.63 8.55 -3.54
C ALA A 127 3.67 10.08 -3.64
N ASP A 128 2.98 10.66 -4.64
CA ASP A 128 2.92 12.11 -4.85
C ASP A 128 2.29 12.84 -3.67
N ARG A 129 1.14 12.36 -3.17
CA ARG A 129 0.48 12.93 -1.99
C ARG A 129 1.29 12.78 -0.71
N SER A 130 2.21 11.81 -0.68
CA SER A 130 3.12 11.58 0.43
C SER A 130 4.48 12.25 0.24
N GLU A 131 4.67 13.00 -0.86
CA GLU A 131 5.90 13.68 -1.26
C GLU A 131 7.11 12.73 -1.39
N LEU A 132 6.84 11.46 -1.72
CA LEU A 132 7.85 10.42 -1.83
C LEU A 132 8.51 10.44 -3.20
N ARG A 133 9.83 10.30 -3.20
CA ARG A 133 10.65 10.26 -4.41
C ARG A 133 10.81 8.84 -4.91
N ARG A 134 11.29 8.69 -6.13
CA ARG A 134 11.72 7.40 -6.67
C ARG A 134 12.98 6.96 -5.95
N ASN A 135 13.03 5.67 -5.60
CA ASN A 135 14.21 5.09 -4.96
C ASN A 135 14.58 5.85 -3.68
N GLU A 136 13.58 6.21 -2.89
CA GLU A 136 13.78 6.86 -1.59
C GLU A 136 14.19 5.80 -0.56
N GLU A 137 15.22 6.13 0.20
CA GLU A 137 15.65 5.31 1.33
C GLU A 137 14.63 5.41 2.47
N GLY A 138 14.39 4.27 3.11
CA GLY A 138 13.58 4.23 4.32
C GLY A 138 14.36 4.59 5.57
N MET A 139 13.88 4.10 6.71
CA MET A 139 14.60 4.14 7.98
C MET A 139 15.02 2.72 8.40
N PRO A 140 16.07 2.15 7.77
CA PRO A 140 16.49 0.78 8.04
C PRO A 140 16.93 0.57 9.50
N ASN A 141 17.36 1.62 10.21
CA ASN A 141 17.81 1.56 11.60
C ASN A 141 16.75 2.00 12.62
N ALA A 142 15.47 2.01 12.24
CA ALA A 142 14.39 2.39 13.15
C ALA A 142 14.35 1.46 14.37
N LYS A 143 14.22 2.05 15.57
CA LYS A 143 14.20 1.31 16.85
C LYS A 143 12.80 0.94 17.32
N GLU A 144 11.80 1.71 16.89
CA GLU A 144 10.40 1.46 17.18
C GLU A 144 9.49 1.85 16.03
N LEU A 145 8.32 1.22 15.96
CA LEU A 145 7.27 1.57 15.01
C LEU A 145 6.77 2.98 15.29
N TYR A 146 6.85 3.84 14.28
CA TYR A 146 6.32 5.19 14.36
C TYR A 146 4.80 5.20 14.19
N ILE A 147 4.11 5.71 15.21
CA ILE A 147 2.66 5.91 15.19
C ILE A 147 2.41 7.42 15.41
N PRO A 148 1.91 8.15 14.40
CA PRO A 148 1.62 9.56 14.54
C PRO A 148 0.51 9.83 15.58
N SER A 149 0.41 11.07 16.04
CA SER A 149 -0.70 11.50 16.89
C SER A 149 -2.04 11.44 16.14
N LEU A 150 -3.16 11.36 16.87
CA LEU A 150 -4.50 11.34 16.25
C LEU A 150 -4.74 12.55 15.34
N ASN A 151 -4.25 13.73 15.75
CA ASN A 151 -4.36 14.95 14.96
C ASN A 151 -3.55 14.87 13.67
N ALA A 152 -2.34 14.28 13.72
CA ALA A 152 -1.54 14.05 12.52
C ALA A 152 -2.23 13.03 11.60
N ILE A 153 -2.71 11.91 12.14
CA ILE A 153 -3.46 10.90 11.36
C ILE A 153 -4.64 11.54 10.63
N ASN A 154 -5.45 12.34 11.32
CA ASN A 154 -6.63 12.98 10.72
C ASN A 154 -6.28 13.99 9.62
N LYS A 155 -5.15 14.69 9.72
CA LYS A 155 -4.70 15.63 8.67
C LYS A 155 -4.18 14.93 7.42
N GLU A 156 -3.69 13.69 7.56
CA GLU A 156 -2.99 12.97 6.51
C GLU A 156 -3.80 11.83 5.89
N LYS A 157 -5.08 11.70 6.27
CA LYS A 157 -6.01 10.69 5.73
C LYS A 157 -6.03 10.69 4.20
N ASP A 158 -6.08 11.88 3.60
CA ASP A 158 -6.23 12.02 2.15
C ASP A 158 -5.01 11.55 1.35
N ARG A 159 -3.87 11.28 2.00
CA ARG A 159 -2.69 10.71 1.31
C ARG A 159 -2.97 9.35 0.69
N ILE A 160 -3.77 8.52 1.36
CA ILE A 160 -4.04 7.14 0.95
C ILE A 160 -5.49 6.89 0.56
N PHE A 161 -6.42 7.76 0.97
CA PHE A 161 -7.83 7.62 0.60
C PHE A 161 -8.14 8.29 -0.72
N PHE A 162 -8.94 7.61 -1.52
CA PHE A 162 -9.45 8.14 -2.77
C PHE A 162 -10.94 8.37 -2.61
N THR A 163 -11.38 9.55 -3.03
CA THR A 163 -12.80 9.82 -3.19
C THR A 163 -13.38 8.98 -4.32
N TYR A 164 -14.71 8.78 -4.29
CA TYR A 164 -15.39 8.07 -5.38
C TYR A 164 -15.13 8.71 -6.75
N ASN A 165 -15.10 10.04 -6.82
CA ASN A 165 -14.84 10.76 -8.07
C ASN A 165 -13.41 10.57 -8.57
N GLU A 166 -12.41 10.55 -7.69
CA GLU A 166 -11.03 10.28 -8.08
C GLU A 166 -10.88 8.87 -8.67
N ILE A 167 -11.46 7.87 -8.03
CA ILE A 167 -11.49 6.50 -8.55
C ILE A 167 -12.22 6.45 -9.89
N LYS A 168 -13.38 7.08 -10.00
CA LYS A 168 -14.16 7.11 -11.25
C LYS A 168 -13.35 7.75 -12.39
N ASN A 169 -12.67 8.86 -12.12
CA ASN A 169 -11.82 9.53 -13.09
C ASN A 169 -10.65 8.63 -13.53
N LEU A 170 -10.05 7.88 -12.61
CA LEU A 170 -8.99 6.91 -12.93
C LEU A 170 -9.49 5.75 -13.78
N ILE A 171 -10.67 5.20 -13.46
CA ILE A 171 -11.32 4.14 -14.25
C ILE A 171 -11.55 4.63 -15.67
N THR A 172 -12.07 5.85 -15.85
CA THR A 172 -12.28 6.47 -17.16
C THR A 172 -10.96 6.73 -17.89
N LYS A 173 -9.94 7.27 -17.21
CA LYS A 173 -8.60 7.54 -17.78
C LYS A 173 -7.96 6.29 -18.39
N TYR A 174 -8.18 5.13 -17.77
CA TYR A 174 -7.62 3.84 -18.21
C TYR A 174 -8.62 2.97 -18.99
N ASN A 175 -9.81 3.48 -19.30
CA ASN A 175 -10.88 2.76 -20.01
C ASN A 175 -11.18 1.38 -19.39
N LEU A 176 -11.19 1.31 -18.05
CA LEU A 176 -11.55 0.11 -17.31
C LEU A 176 -13.08 0.01 -17.20
N SER A 177 -13.61 -1.22 -17.31
CA SER A 177 -15.00 -1.46 -16.95
C SER A 177 -15.15 -1.46 -15.43
N GLU A 178 -16.31 -1.01 -14.95
CA GLU A 178 -16.62 -1.06 -13.52
C GLU A 178 -16.52 -2.49 -12.96
N ASP A 179 -16.88 -3.50 -13.74
CA ASP A 179 -16.81 -4.90 -13.31
C ASP A 179 -15.37 -5.40 -13.14
N LYS A 180 -14.44 -4.96 -13.99
CA LYS A 180 -13.00 -5.23 -13.77
C LYS A 180 -12.50 -4.54 -12.51
N PHE A 181 -12.93 -3.30 -12.27
CA PHE A 181 -12.54 -2.57 -11.06
C PHE A 181 -13.07 -3.23 -9.79
N LYS A 182 -14.33 -3.69 -9.78
CA LYS A 182 -14.95 -4.37 -8.62
C LYS A 182 -14.15 -5.57 -8.12
N GLN A 183 -13.38 -6.24 -8.98
CA GLN A 183 -12.49 -7.35 -8.57
C GLN A 183 -11.39 -6.92 -7.61
N PHE A 184 -11.01 -5.63 -7.62
CA PHE A 184 -9.99 -5.05 -6.74
C PHE A 184 -10.60 -4.36 -5.51
N VAL A 185 -11.93 -4.26 -5.44
CA VAL A 185 -12.62 -3.59 -4.33
C VAL A 185 -13.02 -4.63 -3.29
N LEU A 186 -12.48 -4.48 -2.08
CA LEU A 186 -13.03 -5.16 -0.93
C LEU A 186 -14.30 -4.41 -0.47
N SER A 187 -15.47 -4.95 -0.79
CA SER A 187 -16.73 -4.44 -0.26
C SER A 187 -16.95 -4.94 1.16
N LEU A 188 -16.89 -4.02 2.12
CA LEU A 188 -17.23 -4.29 3.50
C LEU A 188 -18.76 -4.12 3.64
N LYS A 189 -19.45 -5.19 4.06
CA LYS A 189 -20.88 -5.11 4.32
C LYS A 189 -21.10 -4.13 5.48
N LYS A 190 -21.88 -3.08 5.25
CA LYS A 190 -22.43 -2.24 6.33
C LYS A 190 -23.39 -3.04 7.20
#